data_AF-A0A1D3SI13-F1
#
_entry.id   AF-A0A1D3SI13-F1
#
_cell.length_a   1.000
_cell.length_b   1.000
_cell.length_c   1.000
_cell.angle_alpha   90.00
_cell.angle_beta   90.00
_cell.angle_gamma   90.00
#
_symmetry.space_group_name_H-M   'P 1'
#
loop_
_entity.id
_entity.type
_entity.pdbx_description
1 polymer ?
#
loop_
_entity_poly.entity_id
_entity_poly.type
_entity_poly.pdbx_seq_one_letter_code
_entity_poly.pdbx_strand_id
1 'polypeptide(L)'
;MEEIPKHYKKYYVSHKKIKRIILNMGKKYKKKLEKGLIQNTVKHADKHRIRMLPPFLYNDIISHEIKKVNKFSENKYNEILKNLVGVYKELKKMRCNSELLENRKDIEKVLDLIGCDIIHFDFYIQKNFKIIMKLVFFFDKIMNISINQWVLLSLIKEKFCNINIENLIVYLSFLYSSLRLINSNEVNDRGKNNESKNNETWIPPDTFERTSNKFLVKLDHIIYTKVKIVKYLPYLIFGLSNDDIEHNFMSLIEKEKKKKKKKKIEKPNIHQINEINVNLPISKIRNDEENKDILNEKKLKKSLKESQQITSVYFDNKDATCFSKRILRYENAQLIRFRWYNDNEYDHNKIIFIERKIHHEEWTGENSTKDRFELEQKYVLKYMNGELNIRNYFIKKFNKKKKELYKIAHQKNSITGQANCVDEKKIKNLEKKTKKNIKLANEIQKMILNNNLEPIIRTSYLRSAFQQSTDNTLRISIDTNISMLN
;
A
#
# COMPACT_ATOMS: atom_id res chain seq x y z
N MET A 1 -28.50 14.85 -0.04
CA MET A 1 -28.30 14.02 -1.27
C MET A 1 -27.79 14.89 -2.43
N GLU A 2 -27.21 16.05 -2.12
CA GLU A 2 -27.02 17.19 -3.04
C GLU A 2 -25.62 17.28 -3.67
N GLU A 3 -24.73 16.33 -3.37
CA GLU A 3 -23.32 16.39 -3.79
C GLU A 3 -23.01 15.62 -5.08
N ILE A 4 -24.00 15.07 -5.80
CA ILE A 4 -23.73 14.36 -7.04
C ILE A 4 -23.62 15.39 -8.18
N PRO A 5 -22.46 15.48 -8.87
CA PRO A 5 -22.31 16.40 -10.00
C PRO A 5 -23.37 16.13 -11.08
N LYS A 6 -24.03 17.20 -11.55
CA LYS A 6 -25.16 17.11 -12.50
C LYS A 6 -24.76 16.33 -13.78
N HIS A 7 -23.56 16.55 -14.29
CA HIS A 7 -23.05 15.91 -15.52
C HIS A 7 -22.81 14.40 -15.38
N TYR A 8 -22.44 13.90 -14.20
CA TYR A 8 -22.15 12.47 -13.99
C TYR A 8 -23.34 11.68 -13.46
N LYS A 9 -24.46 12.33 -13.16
CA LYS A 9 -25.65 11.73 -12.51
C LYS A 9 -26.17 10.46 -13.20
N LYS A 10 -26.01 10.32 -14.52
CA LYS A 10 -26.40 9.12 -15.28
C LYS A 10 -25.61 7.87 -14.89
N TYR A 11 -24.34 8.04 -14.50
CA TYR A 11 -23.44 6.94 -14.17
C TYR A 11 -23.57 6.48 -12.72
N TYR A 12 -24.08 7.34 -11.83
CA TYR A 12 -24.36 6.98 -10.44
C TYR A 12 -25.50 5.98 -10.31
N VAL A 13 -25.50 5.22 -9.22
CA VAL A 13 -26.57 4.30 -8.86
C VAL A 13 -27.88 5.08 -8.68
N SER A 14 -28.94 4.58 -9.31
CA SER A 14 -30.25 5.26 -9.38
C SER A 14 -31.05 5.18 -8.07
N HIS A 15 -30.54 5.76 -6.99
CA HIS A 15 -31.08 5.60 -5.63
C HIS A 15 -32.60 5.86 -5.54
N LYS A 16 -33.08 7.00 -6.06
CA LYS A 16 -34.51 7.36 -6.00
C LYS A 16 -35.40 6.36 -6.75
N LYS A 17 -34.95 5.87 -7.91
CA LYS A 17 -35.67 4.90 -8.74
C LYS A 17 -35.76 3.55 -8.04
N ILE A 18 -34.62 3.05 -7.54
CA ILE A 18 -34.54 1.76 -6.86
C ILE A 18 -35.35 1.78 -5.56
N LYS A 19 -35.26 2.87 -4.77
CA LYS A 19 -36.05 3.03 -3.54
C LYS A 19 -37.56 2.90 -3.79
N ARG A 20 -38.08 3.50 -4.87
CA ARG A 20 -39.49 3.37 -5.28
C ARG A 20 -39.84 1.93 -5.66
N ILE A 21 -38.94 1.25 -6.37
CA ILE A 21 -39.14 -0.16 -6.76
C ILE A 21 -39.17 -1.05 -5.51
N ILE A 22 -38.27 -0.86 -4.54
CA ILE A 22 -38.28 -1.60 -3.26
C ILE A 22 -39.59 -1.39 -2.51
N LEU A 23 -40.08 -0.15 -2.41
CA LEU A 23 -41.36 0.14 -1.75
C LEU A 23 -42.53 -0.58 -2.44
N ASN A 24 -42.56 -0.59 -3.77
CA ASN A 24 -43.59 -1.29 -4.54
C ASN A 24 -43.48 -2.82 -4.37
N MET A 25 -42.26 -3.36 -4.31
CA MET A 25 -42.02 -4.78 -4.01
C MET A 25 -42.53 -5.14 -2.62
N GLY A 26 -42.20 -4.34 -1.59
CA GLY A 26 -42.68 -4.56 -0.22
C GLY A 26 -44.20 -4.53 -0.13
N LYS A 27 -44.88 -3.57 -0.77
CA LYS A 27 -46.35 -3.52 -0.83
C LYS A 27 -46.95 -4.76 -1.49
N LYS A 28 -46.38 -5.21 -2.62
CA LYS A 28 -46.84 -6.43 -3.30
C LYS A 28 -46.61 -7.68 -2.46
N TYR A 29 -45.48 -7.74 -1.75
CA TYR A 29 -45.12 -8.88 -0.91
C TYR A 29 -46.04 -8.99 0.32
N LYS A 30 -46.30 -7.88 1.02
CA LYS A 30 -47.27 -7.83 2.12
C LYS A 30 -48.68 -8.27 1.69
N LYS A 31 -49.18 -7.72 0.58
CA LYS A 31 -50.48 -8.14 0.00
C LYS A 31 -50.52 -9.62 -0.37
N LYS A 32 -49.40 -10.21 -0.80
CA LYS A 32 -49.30 -11.65 -1.11
C LYS A 32 -49.23 -12.51 0.16
N LEU A 33 -48.59 -12.05 1.22
CA LEU A 33 -48.58 -12.72 2.52
C LEU A 33 -49.98 -12.70 3.17
N GLU A 34 -50.65 -11.55 3.13
CA GLU A 34 -52.04 -11.39 3.61
C GLU A 34 -53.01 -12.30 2.84
N LYS A 35 -52.84 -12.43 1.50
CA LYS A 35 -53.63 -13.35 0.68
C LYS A 35 -53.20 -14.82 0.82
N GLY A 36 -51.93 -15.08 1.07
CA GLY A 36 -51.37 -16.42 1.25
C GLY A 36 -51.77 -17.08 2.58
N LEU A 37 -52.01 -16.27 3.62
CA LEU A 37 -52.65 -16.74 4.86
C LEU A 37 -54.08 -17.27 4.63
N ILE A 38 -54.73 -16.88 3.53
CA ILE A 38 -56.10 -17.31 3.16
C ILE A 38 -56.07 -18.58 2.28
N GLN A 39 -54.92 -18.92 1.67
CA GLN A 39 -54.78 -20.09 0.79
C GLN A 39 -53.57 -20.94 1.22
N ASN A 40 -53.74 -21.71 2.29
CA ASN A 40 -52.94 -22.90 2.54
C ASN A 40 -53.23 -23.94 1.47
N THR A 41 -52.63 -23.87 0.28
CA THR A 41 -52.56 -25.03 -0.61
C THR A 41 -51.47 -24.92 -1.68
N VAL A 42 -50.70 -26.01 -1.72
CA VAL A 42 -49.98 -26.62 -2.85
C VAL A 42 -48.47 -26.34 -2.98
N LYS A 43 -47.79 -27.49 -2.83
CA LYS A 43 -46.39 -27.86 -3.02
C LYS A 43 -45.90 -27.63 -4.47
N HIS A 44 -44.57 -27.79 -4.63
CA HIS A 44 -43.74 -27.69 -5.84
C HIS A 44 -43.26 -26.27 -6.21
N ALA A 45 -42.07 -25.94 -5.73
CA ALA A 45 -41.34 -24.75 -6.12
C ALA A 45 -40.60 -24.99 -7.45
N ASP A 46 -41.24 -24.65 -8.57
CA ASP A 46 -40.55 -24.54 -9.86
C ASP A 46 -39.37 -23.57 -9.74
N LYS A 47 -38.24 -23.89 -10.36
CA LYS A 47 -37.02 -23.04 -10.43
C LYS A 47 -37.33 -21.61 -10.89
N HIS A 48 -38.39 -21.44 -11.69
CA HIS A 48 -38.90 -20.14 -12.13
C HIS A 48 -39.66 -19.37 -11.03
N ARG A 49 -40.46 -20.03 -10.17
CA ARG A 49 -41.15 -19.37 -9.05
C ARG A 49 -40.16 -18.92 -7.97
N ILE A 50 -39.08 -19.67 -7.75
CA ILE A 50 -38.00 -19.30 -6.81
C ILE A 50 -37.29 -18.01 -7.28
N ARG A 51 -37.02 -17.87 -8.58
CA ARG A 51 -36.44 -16.64 -9.17
C ARG A 51 -37.33 -15.40 -9.03
N MET A 52 -38.64 -15.56 -8.82
CA MET A 52 -39.56 -14.45 -8.59
C MET A 52 -39.65 -14.01 -7.13
N LEU A 53 -38.92 -14.67 -6.23
CA LEU A 53 -38.85 -14.22 -4.84
C LEU A 53 -38.17 -12.85 -4.76
N PRO A 54 -38.65 -11.97 -3.87
CA PRO A 54 -38.14 -10.60 -3.81
C PRO A 54 -36.61 -10.43 -3.63
N PRO A 55 -35.89 -11.32 -2.91
CA PRO A 55 -34.43 -11.28 -2.86
C PRO A 55 -33.74 -11.43 -4.22
N PHE A 56 -34.24 -12.31 -5.11
CA PHE A 56 -33.64 -12.52 -6.43
C PHE A 56 -33.91 -11.33 -7.35
N LEU A 57 -35.14 -10.82 -7.36
CA LEU A 57 -35.49 -9.62 -8.13
C LEU A 57 -34.68 -8.40 -7.69
N TYR A 58 -34.47 -8.23 -6.38
CA TYR A 58 -33.62 -7.18 -5.86
C TYR A 58 -32.16 -7.37 -6.27
N ASN A 59 -31.64 -8.60 -6.19
CA ASN A 59 -30.28 -8.91 -6.61
C ASN A 59 -30.05 -8.64 -8.10
N ASP A 60 -31.02 -8.94 -8.97
CA ASP A 60 -30.92 -8.65 -10.41
C ASP A 60 -30.84 -7.14 -10.68
N ILE A 61 -31.66 -6.33 -9.99
CA ILE A 61 -31.65 -4.87 -10.11
C ILE A 61 -30.30 -4.30 -9.63
N ILE A 62 -29.82 -4.75 -8.49
CA ILE A 62 -28.54 -4.30 -7.92
C ILE A 62 -27.37 -4.74 -8.81
N SER A 63 -27.39 -5.98 -9.31
CA SER A 63 -26.39 -6.51 -10.23
C SER A 63 -26.30 -5.69 -11.52
N HIS A 64 -27.44 -5.24 -12.06
CA HIS A 64 -27.45 -4.37 -13.23
C HIS A 64 -26.78 -3.00 -12.95
N GLU A 65 -27.07 -2.41 -11.79
CA GLU A 65 -26.48 -1.14 -11.39
C GLU A 65 -24.97 -1.29 -11.07
N ILE A 66 -24.56 -2.40 -10.46
CA ILE A 66 -23.15 -2.74 -10.24
C ILE A 66 -22.40 -2.88 -11.58
N LYS A 67 -22.98 -3.58 -12.56
CA LYS A 67 -22.39 -3.68 -13.92
C LYS A 67 -22.21 -2.31 -14.56
N LYS A 68 -23.17 -1.41 -14.41
CA LYS A 68 -23.10 -0.02 -14.89
C LYS A 68 -21.94 0.73 -14.22
N VAL A 69 -21.84 0.66 -12.90
CA VAL A 69 -20.76 1.31 -12.13
C VAL A 69 -19.40 0.75 -12.53
N ASN A 70 -19.25 -0.57 -12.59
CA ASN A 70 -18.03 -1.26 -13.05
C ASN A 70 -17.58 -0.77 -14.43
N LYS A 71 -18.50 -0.72 -15.40
CA LYS A 71 -18.18 -0.28 -16.77
C LYS A 71 -17.67 1.17 -16.79
N PHE A 72 -18.32 2.07 -16.05
CA PHE A 72 -17.88 3.46 -15.96
C PHE A 72 -16.52 3.57 -15.27
N SER A 73 -16.33 2.87 -14.15
CA SER A 73 -15.08 2.94 -13.39
C SER A 73 -13.88 2.39 -14.16
N GLU A 74 -14.06 1.28 -14.89
CA GLU A 74 -13.02 0.75 -15.79
C GLU A 74 -12.67 1.76 -16.89
N ASN A 75 -13.67 2.41 -17.50
CA ASN A 75 -13.44 3.39 -18.55
C ASN A 75 -12.70 4.63 -18.02
N LYS A 76 -13.14 5.21 -16.89
CA LYS A 76 -12.54 6.41 -16.32
C LYS A 76 -11.12 6.14 -15.80
N TYR A 77 -10.87 4.97 -15.20
CA TYR A 77 -9.51 4.57 -14.83
C TYR A 77 -8.57 4.54 -16.04
N ASN A 78 -8.99 3.92 -17.14
CA ASN A 78 -8.20 3.84 -18.37
C ASN A 78 -8.00 5.23 -19.03
N GLU A 79 -8.97 6.13 -18.90
CA GLU A 79 -8.87 7.51 -19.38
C GLU A 79 -7.79 8.29 -18.60
N ILE A 80 -7.84 8.25 -17.26
CA ILE A 80 -6.84 8.87 -16.39
C ILE A 80 -5.44 8.32 -16.69
N LEU A 81 -5.34 7.00 -16.86
CA LEU A 81 -4.07 6.34 -17.17
C LEU A 81 -3.51 6.79 -18.53
N LYS A 82 -4.35 6.90 -19.57
CA LYS A 82 -3.92 7.45 -20.87
C LYS A 82 -3.43 8.89 -20.75
N ASN A 83 -4.10 9.73 -19.94
CA ASN A 83 -3.70 11.12 -19.74
C ASN A 83 -2.32 11.20 -19.05
N LEU A 84 -2.10 10.40 -18.00
CA LEU A 84 -0.79 10.27 -17.35
C LEU A 84 0.31 9.83 -18.34
N VAL A 85 0.01 8.87 -19.21
CA VAL A 85 0.95 8.39 -20.24
C VAL A 85 1.23 9.46 -21.30
N GLY A 86 0.22 10.26 -21.67
CA GLY A 86 0.37 11.41 -22.56
C GLY A 86 1.40 12.39 -22.02
N VAL A 87 1.20 12.82 -20.76
CA VAL A 87 2.10 13.75 -20.07
C VAL A 87 3.51 13.16 -19.92
N TYR A 88 3.63 11.88 -19.58
CA TYR A 88 4.93 11.22 -19.50
C TYR A 88 5.71 11.30 -20.83
N LYS A 89 5.03 11.06 -21.96
CA LYS A 89 5.67 11.15 -23.29
C LYS A 89 6.09 12.58 -23.63
N GLU A 90 5.28 13.57 -23.25
CA GLU A 90 5.61 14.98 -23.42
C GLU A 90 6.83 15.36 -22.58
N LEU A 91 6.87 14.96 -21.30
CA LEU A 91 8.03 15.17 -20.42
C LEU A 91 9.29 14.50 -20.96
N LYS A 92 9.18 13.29 -21.52
CA LYS A 92 10.31 12.60 -22.15
C LYS A 92 10.84 13.33 -23.39
N LYS A 93 9.95 13.91 -24.21
CA LYS A 93 10.34 14.75 -25.35
C LYS A 93 11.02 16.04 -24.89
N MET A 94 10.49 16.70 -23.86
CA MET A 94 11.07 17.93 -23.31
C MET A 94 12.45 17.70 -22.69
N ARG A 95 12.71 16.53 -22.10
CA ARG A 95 14.05 16.17 -21.63
C ARG A 95 15.10 16.14 -22.77
N CYS A 96 14.67 15.94 -24.02
CA CYS A 96 15.55 15.94 -25.19
C CYS A 96 15.68 17.32 -25.87
N ASN A 97 14.71 18.22 -25.71
CA ASN A 97 14.69 19.54 -26.37
C ASN A 97 14.59 20.66 -25.32
N SER A 98 15.69 21.40 -25.12
CA SER A 98 15.85 22.41 -24.06
C SER A 98 15.06 23.73 -24.27
N GLU A 99 14.45 23.97 -25.42
CA GLU A 99 13.94 25.31 -25.81
C GLU A 99 12.45 25.61 -25.49
N LEU A 100 11.68 24.66 -24.94
CA LEU A 100 10.24 24.87 -24.68
C LEU A 100 9.97 25.32 -23.23
N LEU A 101 10.25 26.59 -22.91
CA LEU A 101 10.01 27.17 -21.58
C LEU A 101 8.53 27.52 -21.32
N GLU A 102 7.75 27.87 -22.34
CA GLU A 102 6.35 28.33 -22.19
C GLU A 102 5.37 27.19 -21.85
N ASN A 103 5.59 25.97 -22.35
CA ASN A 103 4.69 24.82 -22.16
C ASN A 103 4.70 24.23 -20.73
N ARG A 104 5.53 24.75 -19.81
CA ARG A 104 5.75 24.16 -18.47
C ARG A 104 4.62 24.40 -17.49
N LYS A 105 4.14 25.66 -17.42
CA LYS A 105 2.98 26.02 -16.58
C LYS A 105 1.75 25.26 -17.05
N ASP A 106 1.68 24.93 -18.32
CA ASP A 106 0.56 24.19 -18.89
C ASP A 106 0.63 22.71 -18.53
N ILE A 107 1.82 22.09 -18.48
CA ILE A 107 1.96 20.71 -17.97
C ILE A 107 1.61 20.62 -16.47
N GLU A 108 2.04 21.58 -15.65
CA GLU A 108 1.67 21.57 -14.23
C GLU A 108 0.15 21.68 -14.05
N LYS A 109 -0.52 22.58 -14.79
CA LYS A 109 -1.99 22.66 -14.81
C LYS A 109 -2.62 21.35 -15.26
N VAL A 110 -2.10 20.70 -16.29
CA VAL A 110 -2.61 19.39 -16.76
C VAL A 110 -2.45 18.32 -15.66
N LEU A 111 -1.32 18.29 -14.95
CA LEU A 111 -1.12 17.38 -13.81
C LEU A 111 -2.07 17.70 -12.65
N ASP A 112 -2.33 18.97 -12.36
CA ASP A 112 -3.31 19.41 -11.34
C ASP A 112 -4.74 18.97 -11.73
N LEU A 113 -5.11 19.08 -13.00
CA LEU A 113 -6.39 18.60 -13.52
C LEU A 113 -6.51 17.08 -13.40
N ILE A 114 -5.46 16.32 -13.73
CA ILE A 114 -5.42 14.86 -13.53
C ILE A 114 -5.56 14.52 -12.04
N GLY A 115 -4.92 15.28 -11.15
CA GLY A 115 -5.08 15.14 -9.70
C GLY A 115 -6.54 15.35 -9.26
N CYS A 116 -7.22 16.37 -9.78
CA CYS A 116 -8.64 16.60 -9.51
C CYS A 116 -9.52 15.47 -10.03
N ASP A 117 -9.22 14.92 -11.20
CA ASP A 117 -9.91 13.76 -11.77
C ASP A 117 -9.78 12.51 -10.89
N ILE A 118 -8.60 12.26 -10.33
CA ILE A 118 -8.38 11.15 -9.38
C ILE A 118 -9.23 11.35 -8.11
N ILE A 119 -9.29 12.57 -7.58
CA ILE A 119 -10.10 12.90 -6.39
C ILE A 119 -11.59 12.68 -6.68
N HIS A 120 -12.09 13.18 -7.81
CA HIS A 120 -13.48 12.98 -8.20
C HIS A 120 -13.81 11.51 -8.46
N PHE A 121 -12.85 10.75 -8.97
CA PHE A 121 -13.02 9.32 -9.22
C PHE A 121 -13.13 8.51 -7.92
N ASP A 122 -12.29 8.80 -6.92
CA ASP A 122 -12.43 8.23 -5.57
C ASP A 122 -13.78 8.59 -4.94
N PHE A 123 -14.18 9.87 -5.01
CA PHE A 123 -15.49 10.31 -4.54
C PHE A 123 -16.64 9.54 -5.20
N TYR A 124 -16.56 9.32 -6.52
CA TYR A 124 -17.53 8.52 -7.27
C TYR A 124 -17.62 7.09 -6.73
N ILE A 125 -16.49 6.41 -6.51
CA ILE A 125 -16.45 5.02 -6.00
C ILE A 125 -17.08 4.95 -4.60
N GLN A 126 -16.60 5.78 -3.67
CA GLN A 126 -17.09 5.79 -2.30
C GLN A 126 -18.58 6.13 -2.22
N LYS A 127 -19.04 7.10 -3.01
CA LYS A 127 -20.44 7.52 -3.01
C LYS A 127 -21.35 6.42 -3.54
N ASN A 128 -20.98 5.75 -4.63
CA ASN A 128 -21.76 4.64 -5.17
C ASN A 128 -21.80 3.45 -4.20
N PHE A 129 -20.69 3.12 -3.55
CA PHE A 129 -20.66 2.10 -2.50
C PHE A 129 -21.61 2.44 -1.35
N LYS A 130 -21.55 3.67 -0.81
CA LYS A 130 -22.46 4.16 0.23
C LYS A 130 -23.93 4.13 -0.21
N ILE A 131 -24.22 4.46 -1.47
CA ILE A 131 -25.58 4.42 -2.03
C ILE A 131 -26.11 2.98 -2.09
N ILE A 132 -25.31 2.04 -2.59
CA ILE A 132 -25.72 0.64 -2.69
C ILE A 132 -25.99 0.08 -1.30
N MET A 133 -25.06 0.26 -0.35
CA MET A 133 -25.25 -0.23 1.02
C MET A 133 -26.52 0.34 1.68
N LYS A 134 -26.79 1.65 1.49
CA LYS A 134 -28.04 2.26 1.98
C LYS A 134 -29.30 1.63 1.37
N LEU A 135 -29.26 1.24 0.10
CA LEU A 135 -30.37 0.54 -0.55
C LEU A 135 -30.57 -0.87 0.01
N VAL A 136 -29.47 -1.59 0.31
CA VAL A 136 -29.55 -2.94 0.91
C VAL A 136 -30.13 -2.86 2.32
N PHE A 137 -29.66 -1.94 3.16
CA PHE A 137 -30.25 -1.72 4.49
C PHE A 137 -31.75 -1.36 4.42
N PHE A 138 -32.13 -0.54 3.43
CA PHE A 138 -33.51 -0.17 3.22
C PHE A 138 -34.38 -1.35 2.73
N PHE A 139 -33.82 -2.21 1.88
CA PHE A 139 -34.48 -3.44 1.45
C PHE A 139 -34.69 -4.40 2.63
N ASP A 140 -33.62 -4.67 3.39
CA ASP A 140 -33.65 -5.55 4.57
C ASP A 140 -34.71 -5.09 5.58
N LYS A 141 -34.81 -3.79 5.84
CA LYS A 141 -35.83 -3.20 6.73
C LYS A 141 -37.27 -3.38 6.21
N ILE A 142 -37.50 -3.27 4.91
CA ILE A 142 -38.85 -3.40 4.33
C ILE A 142 -39.31 -4.85 4.27
N MET A 143 -38.37 -5.76 3.99
CA MET A 143 -38.65 -7.17 3.74
C MET A 143 -38.50 -8.03 4.99
N ASN A 144 -37.90 -7.50 6.06
CA ASN A 144 -37.56 -8.21 7.29
C ASN A 144 -36.64 -9.42 7.04
N ILE A 145 -35.60 -9.23 6.22
CA ILE A 145 -34.60 -10.23 5.84
C ILE A 145 -33.21 -9.64 6.07
N SER A 146 -32.19 -10.47 6.32
CA SER A 146 -30.79 -10.06 6.50
C SER A 146 -29.91 -10.45 5.29
N ILE A 147 -29.86 -9.61 4.24
CA ILE A 147 -29.03 -9.83 3.04
C ILE A 147 -27.75 -8.97 3.07
N ASN A 148 -27.70 -7.95 3.93
CA ASN A 148 -26.57 -7.01 4.05
C ASN A 148 -25.17 -7.65 4.01
N GLN A 149 -24.94 -8.72 4.77
CA GLN A 149 -23.63 -9.39 4.85
C GLN A 149 -23.23 -10.04 3.51
N TRP A 150 -24.15 -10.75 2.87
CA TRP A 150 -23.90 -11.41 1.58
C TRP A 150 -23.61 -10.40 0.47
N VAL A 151 -24.40 -9.32 0.39
CA VAL A 151 -24.17 -8.28 -0.62
C VAL A 151 -22.89 -7.50 -0.35
N LEU A 152 -22.55 -7.23 0.91
CA LEU A 152 -21.27 -6.61 1.27
C LEU A 152 -20.08 -7.46 0.78
N LEU A 153 -20.09 -8.77 1.07
CA LEU A 153 -19.04 -9.68 0.62
C LEU A 153 -18.96 -9.78 -0.91
N SER A 154 -20.10 -9.73 -1.59
CA SER A 154 -20.16 -9.66 -3.05
C SER A 154 -19.56 -8.35 -3.57
N LEU A 155 -19.92 -7.22 -2.98
CA LEU A 155 -19.47 -5.89 -3.39
C LEU A 155 -17.96 -5.69 -3.20
N ILE A 156 -17.36 -6.24 -2.14
CA ILE A 156 -15.91 -6.14 -1.91
C ILE A 156 -15.14 -6.86 -3.03
N LYS A 157 -15.72 -7.91 -3.63
CA LYS A 157 -15.10 -8.62 -4.76
C LYS A 157 -15.29 -7.91 -6.10
N GLU A 158 -16.21 -6.95 -6.19
CA GLU A 158 -16.48 -6.23 -7.43
C GLU A 158 -15.30 -5.39 -7.87
N LYS A 159 -15.18 -5.23 -9.19
CA LYS A 159 -14.03 -4.57 -9.79
C LYS A 159 -13.91 -3.11 -9.41
N PHE A 160 -15.02 -2.38 -9.30
CA PHE A 160 -15.01 -0.95 -8.98
C PHE A 160 -14.50 -0.64 -7.56
N CYS A 161 -14.60 -1.60 -6.64
CA CYS A 161 -14.03 -1.49 -5.29
C CYS A 161 -12.53 -1.80 -5.28
N ASN A 162 -12.09 -2.74 -6.13
CA ASN A 162 -10.70 -3.19 -6.23
C ASN A 162 -9.87 -2.42 -7.27
N ILE A 163 -10.27 -1.18 -7.57
CA ILE A 163 -9.48 -0.30 -8.43
C ILE A 163 -8.37 0.31 -7.59
N ASN A 164 -7.13 0.08 -8.01
CA ASN A 164 -5.95 0.62 -7.34
C ASN A 164 -5.76 2.10 -7.70
N ILE A 165 -6.55 2.98 -7.08
CA ILE A 165 -6.46 4.43 -7.26
C ILE A 165 -5.08 4.93 -6.79
N GLU A 166 -4.51 4.31 -5.76
CA GLU A 166 -3.22 4.71 -5.23
C GLU A 166 -2.07 4.54 -6.23
N ASN A 167 -2.14 3.54 -7.12
CA ASN A 167 -1.14 3.40 -8.18
C ASN A 167 -1.13 4.63 -9.10
N LEU A 168 -2.32 5.20 -9.40
CA LEU A 168 -2.42 6.44 -10.17
C LEU A 168 -1.75 7.60 -9.44
N ILE A 169 -1.86 7.65 -8.11
CA ILE A 169 -1.22 8.69 -7.28
C ILE A 169 0.31 8.51 -7.27
N VAL A 170 0.81 7.27 -7.20
CA VAL A 170 2.25 6.99 -7.32
C VAL A 170 2.77 7.45 -8.67
N TYR A 171 2.05 7.17 -9.77
CA TYR A 171 2.43 7.65 -11.10
C TYR A 171 2.35 9.17 -11.22
N LEU A 172 1.30 9.79 -10.70
CA LEU A 172 1.20 11.25 -10.62
C LEU A 172 2.40 11.84 -9.88
N SER A 173 2.81 11.20 -8.77
CA SER A 173 3.98 11.61 -8.01
C SER A 173 5.28 11.48 -8.76
N PHE A 174 5.43 10.41 -9.54
CA PHE A 174 6.59 10.24 -10.40
C PHE A 174 6.66 11.37 -11.42
N LEU A 175 5.55 11.71 -12.10
CA LEU A 175 5.52 12.80 -13.09
C LEU A 175 5.84 14.17 -12.48
N TYR A 176 5.28 14.49 -11.31
CA TYR A 176 5.66 15.71 -10.59
C TYR A 176 7.15 15.72 -10.23
N SER A 177 7.72 14.57 -9.84
CA SER A 177 9.15 14.47 -9.56
C SER A 177 10.01 14.66 -10.80
N SER A 178 9.60 14.09 -11.94
CA SER A 178 10.28 14.28 -13.23
C SER A 178 10.21 15.74 -13.68
N LEU A 179 9.06 16.41 -13.52
CA LEU A 179 8.91 17.83 -13.82
C LEU A 179 9.81 18.68 -12.92
N ARG A 180 9.88 18.39 -11.61
CA ARG A 180 10.80 19.07 -10.68
C ARG A 180 12.26 18.87 -11.06
N LEU A 181 12.65 17.68 -11.49
CA LEU A 181 14.03 17.39 -11.90
C LEU A 181 14.44 18.22 -13.12
N ILE A 182 13.54 18.33 -14.11
CA ILE A 182 13.73 19.18 -15.28
C ILE A 182 13.90 20.65 -14.85
N ASN A 183 13.09 21.12 -13.90
CA ASN A 183 13.20 22.48 -13.38
C ASN A 183 14.51 22.71 -12.58
N SER A 184 15.01 21.72 -11.85
CA SER A 184 16.25 21.86 -11.06
C SER A 184 17.53 21.78 -11.90
N ASN A 185 17.51 21.06 -13.02
CA ASN A 185 18.67 20.94 -13.91
C ASN A 185 19.04 22.28 -14.57
N GLU A 186 18.13 23.26 -14.61
CA GLU A 186 18.42 24.61 -15.10
C GLU A 186 19.15 25.49 -14.07
N VAL A 187 18.99 25.22 -12.77
CA VAL A 187 19.63 26.03 -11.72
C VAL A 187 21.09 25.60 -11.51
N ASN A 188 21.44 24.35 -11.86
CA ASN A 188 22.76 23.77 -11.62
C ASN A 188 23.76 23.90 -12.78
N ASP A 189 23.41 24.58 -13.88
CA ASP A 189 24.34 24.86 -14.99
C ASP A 189 25.41 25.93 -14.65
N ARG A 190 25.57 26.26 -13.36
CA ARG A 190 26.73 27.00 -12.82
C ARG A 190 27.50 26.26 -11.73
N GLY A 191 27.41 24.93 -11.61
CA GLY A 191 28.26 24.24 -10.64
C GLY A 191 28.18 22.71 -10.58
N LYS A 192 29.14 22.07 -11.26
CA LYS A 192 29.71 20.72 -11.01
C LYS A 192 28.78 19.50 -11.09
N ASN A 193 29.08 18.69 -12.11
CA ASN A 193 28.90 17.24 -12.25
C ASN A 193 28.57 16.49 -10.94
N ASN A 194 27.31 16.10 -10.78
CA ASN A 194 26.83 15.14 -9.77
C ASN A 194 25.89 14.11 -10.43
N GLU A 195 26.34 13.45 -11.50
CA GLU A 195 25.55 12.39 -12.17
C GLU A 195 25.48 11.07 -11.38
N SER A 196 26.08 10.97 -10.19
CA SER A 196 26.27 9.71 -9.47
C SER A 196 25.55 9.58 -8.13
N LYS A 197 24.50 10.37 -7.84
CA LYS A 197 23.74 10.27 -6.57
C LYS A 197 22.24 9.99 -6.68
N ASN A 198 21.66 9.96 -7.89
CA ASN A 198 20.20 9.91 -8.02
C ASN A 198 19.57 8.51 -7.97
N ASN A 199 20.37 7.44 -7.96
CA ASN A 199 19.90 6.05 -8.04
C ASN A 199 20.05 5.22 -6.76
N GLU A 200 20.41 5.84 -5.63
CA GLU A 200 20.56 5.12 -4.37
C GLU A 200 19.22 4.99 -3.64
N THR A 201 18.86 3.77 -3.26
CA THR A 201 17.72 3.49 -2.38
C THR A 201 17.85 4.31 -1.09
N TRP A 202 16.83 5.11 -0.75
CA TRP A 202 16.87 5.98 0.43
C TRP A 202 17.25 5.21 1.70
N ILE A 203 18.27 5.69 2.40
CA ILE A 203 18.74 5.15 3.69
C ILE A 203 18.38 6.17 4.78
N PRO A 204 17.77 5.75 5.91
CA PRO A 204 17.49 6.67 7.00
C PRO A 204 18.78 7.26 7.58
N PRO A 205 18.86 8.59 7.79
CA PRO A 205 20.00 9.22 8.46
C PRO A 205 20.11 8.76 9.92
N ASP A 206 21.34 8.65 10.42
CA ASP A 206 21.64 8.12 11.77
C ASP A 206 21.30 9.12 12.91
N THR A 207 21.29 10.45 12.64
CA THR A 207 21.00 11.51 13.63
C THR A 207 20.35 12.72 12.97
N PHE A 208 19.21 13.18 13.49
CA PHE A 208 18.54 14.42 13.09
C PHE A 208 17.61 14.91 14.21
N GLU A 209 17.45 16.23 14.35
CA GLU A 209 16.44 16.84 15.21
C GLU A 209 15.09 16.82 14.51
N ARG A 210 14.03 16.44 15.23
CA ARG A 210 12.71 16.20 14.66
C ARG A 210 11.64 16.89 15.49
N THR A 211 11.02 17.91 14.92
CA THR A 211 9.68 18.34 15.34
C THR A 211 8.63 17.48 14.62
N SER A 212 7.59 17.06 15.33
CA SER A 212 6.55 16.21 14.72
C SER A 212 5.15 16.59 15.18
N ASN A 213 4.32 17.00 14.23
CA ASN A 213 2.90 17.30 14.44
C ASN A 213 2.04 16.15 13.90
N LYS A 214 0.92 15.87 14.58
CA LYS A 214 -0.01 14.79 14.21
C LYS A 214 -1.39 15.37 13.98
N PHE A 215 -2.05 14.94 12.91
CA PHE A 215 -3.38 15.40 12.53
C PHE A 215 -4.29 14.20 12.33
N LEU A 216 -5.56 14.34 12.71
CA LEU A 216 -6.60 13.37 12.37
C LEU A 216 -7.22 13.75 11.03
N VAL A 217 -7.33 12.78 10.14
CA VAL A 217 -7.89 12.96 8.79
C VAL A 217 -9.10 12.05 8.64
N LYS A 218 -10.22 12.60 8.17
CA LYS A 218 -11.43 11.82 7.84
C LYS A 218 -11.13 10.85 6.70
N LEU A 219 -11.68 9.63 6.76
CA LEU A 219 -11.48 8.58 5.75
C LEU A 219 -11.79 9.08 4.32
N ASP A 220 -12.87 9.84 4.18
CA ASP A 220 -13.33 10.42 2.91
C ASP A 220 -12.31 11.40 2.28
N HIS A 221 -11.35 11.93 3.05
CA HIS A 221 -10.37 12.92 2.59
C HIS A 221 -8.95 12.36 2.42
N ILE A 222 -8.75 11.04 2.59
CA ILE A 222 -7.42 10.43 2.49
C ILE A 222 -6.81 10.65 1.10
N ILE A 223 -7.56 10.31 0.04
CA ILE A 223 -7.07 10.45 -1.35
C ILE A 223 -6.83 11.92 -1.71
N TYR A 224 -7.75 12.81 -1.33
CA TYR A 224 -7.58 14.26 -1.46
C TYR A 224 -6.27 14.74 -0.85
N THR A 225 -6.00 14.33 0.40
CA THR A 225 -4.78 14.70 1.13
C THR A 225 -3.52 14.16 0.44
N LYS A 226 -3.55 12.88 0.01
CA LYS A 226 -2.43 12.26 -0.74
C LYS A 226 -2.11 13.03 -2.03
N VAL A 227 -3.12 13.35 -2.84
CA VAL A 227 -2.93 14.09 -4.11
C VAL A 227 -2.33 15.48 -3.86
N LYS A 228 -2.79 16.20 -2.82
CA LYS A 228 -2.24 17.52 -2.47
C LYS A 228 -0.80 17.45 -1.96
N ILE A 229 -0.43 16.41 -1.21
CA ILE A 229 0.97 16.20 -0.76
C ILE A 229 1.88 15.91 -1.95
N VAL A 230 1.43 15.06 -2.87
CA VAL A 230 2.22 14.57 -4.01
C VAL A 230 2.70 15.68 -4.94
N LYS A 231 1.95 16.79 -5.02
CA LYS A 231 2.36 18.01 -5.73
C LYS A 231 3.72 18.53 -5.23
N TYR A 232 4.00 18.43 -3.93
CA TYR A 232 5.20 18.98 -3.31
C TYR A 232 6.24 17.93 -2.93
N LEU A 233 5.81 16.76 -2.43
CA LEU A 233 6.68 15.70 -1.94
C LEU A 233 6.46 14.40 -2.71
N PRO A 234 7.53 13.75 -3.20
CA PRO A 234 7.39 12.49 -3.89
C PRO A 234 6.97 11.36 -2.94
N TYR A 235 6.21 10.42 -3.49
CA TYR A 235 5.81 9.19 -2.82
C TYR A 235 7.05 8.30 -2.62
N LEU A 236 7.30 7.88 -1.39
CA LEU A 236 8.42 7.02 -1.04
C LEU A 236 7.93 5.57 -0.86
N ILE A 237 8.36 4.68 -1.75
CA ILE A 237 8.11 3.25 -1.65
C ILE A 237 9.40 2.56 -1.20
N PHE A 238 9.36 1.89 -0.05
CA PHE A 238 10.54 1.25 0.52
C PHE A 238 11.11 0.16 -0.41
N GLY A 239 12.37 0.31 -0.80
CA GLY A 239 13.10 -0.68 -1.58
C GLY A 239 12.75 -0.72 -3.07
N LEU A 240 12.15 0.36 -3.61
CA LEU A 240 12.04 0.64 -5.04
C LEU A 240 12.76 1.96 -5.36
N SER A 241 13.46 2.00 -6.48
CA SER A 241 13.99 3.24 -7.06
C SER A 241 12.94 3.91 -7.95
N ASN A 242 13.21 5.16 -8.37
CA ASN A 242 12.38 5.84 -9.37
C ASN A 242 12.35 5.07 -10.71
N ASP A 243 13.45 4.41 -11.07
CA ASP A 243 13.55 3.57 -12.28
C ASP A 243 12.66 2.32 -12.19
N ASP A 244 12.54 1.71 -11.00
CA ASP A 244 11.65 0.57 -10.78
C ASP A 244 10.18 0.97 -10.94
N ILE A 245 9.82 2.18 -10.50
CA ILE A 245 8.48 2.75 -10.65
C ILE A 245 8.19 3.02 -12.13
N GLU A 246 9.16 3.56 -12.86
CA GLU A 246 9.06 3.80 -14.30
C GLU A 246 8.90 2.50 -15.09
N HIS A 247 9.69 1.47 -14.78
CA HIS A 247 9.55 0.15 -15.41
C HIS A 247 8.18 -0.48 -15.12
N ASN A 248 7.65 -0.33 -13.90
CA ASN A 248 6.31 -0.79 -13.56
C ASN A 248 5.24 -0.05 -14.38
N PHE A 249 5.36 1.27 -14.48
CA PHE A 249 4.48 2.11 -15.29
C PHE A 249 4.46 1.65 -16.76
N MET A 250 5.64 1.39 -17.33
CA MET A 250 5.77 0.88 -18.71
C MET A 250 5.18 -0.52 -18.88
N SER A 251 5.41 -1.43 -17.94
CA SER A 251 4.85 -2.79 -17.98
C SER A 251 3.32 -2.80 -17.96
N LEU A 252 2.68 -1.88 -17.24
CA LEU A 252 1.21 -1.74 -17.24
C LEU A 252 0.68 -1.33 -18.62
N ILE A 253 1.35 -0.37 -19.27
CA ILE A 253 0.97 0.12 -20.60
C ILE A 253 1.04 -1.01 -21.64
N GLU A 254 2.07 -1.85 -21.57
CA GLU A 254 2.22 -3.01 -22.46
C GLU A 254 1.15 -4.08 -22.23
N LYS A 255 0.81 -4.36 -20.95
CA LYS A 255 -0.27 -5.30 -20.61
C LYS A 255 -1.62 -4.83 -21.14
N GLU A 256 -1.91 -3.53 -21.07
CA GLU A 256 -3.15 -2.98 -21.62
C GLU A 256 -3.21 -3.04 -23.15
N LYS A 257 -2.08 -2.80 -23.84
CA LYS A 257 -1.97 -2.99 -25.30
C LYS A 257 -2.19 -4.46 -25.69
N LYS A 258 -1.62 -5.41 -24.94
CA LYS A 258 -1.80 -6.86 -25.17
C LYS A 258 -3.26 -7.31 -24.92
N LYS A 259 -3.94 -6.79 -23.88
CA LYS A 259 -5.37 -7.06 -23.62
C LYS A 259 -6.29 -6.57 -24.74
N LYS A 260 -5.99 -5.42 -25.36
CA LYS A 260 -6.74 -4.90 -26.52
C LYS A 260 -6.50 -5.71 -27.79
N LYS A 261 -5.29 -6.28 -27.98
CA LYS A 261 -5.00 -7.22 -29.08
C LYS A 261 -5.74 -8.54 -28.91
N LYS A 262 -5.76 -9.14 -27.71
CA LYS A 262 -6.54 -10.38 -27.45
C LYS A 262 -8.05 -10.19 -27.65
N LYS A 263 -8.64 -9.07 -27.19
CA LYS A 263 -10.07 -8.76 -27.44
C LYS A 263 -10.44 -8.53 -28.92
N LYS A 264 -9.47 -8.30 -29.81
CA LYS A 264 -9.72 -8.19 -31.26
C LYS A 264 -9.72 -9.55 -31.98
N ILE A 265 -9.11 -10.58 -31.39
CA ILE A 265 -8.96 -11.90 -32.01
C ILE A 265 -10.14 -12.82 -31.66
N GLU A 266 -10.84 -12.57 -30.56
CA GLU A 266 -12.07 -13.30 -30.18
C GLU A 266 -13.34 -12.61 -30.70
N LYS A 267 -13.64 -12.78 -32.00
CA LYS A 267 -15.02 -12.87 -32.49
C LYS A 267 -15.25 -14.33 -32.90
N PRO A 268 -16.29 -15.02 -32.42
CA PRO A 268 -16.46 -16.44 -32.73
C PRO A 268 -17.07 -16.58 -34.12
N ASN A 269 -16.34 -17.23 -35.04
CA ASN A 269 -17.00 -17.97 -36.12
C ASN A 269 -17.52 -19.25 -35.50
N ILE A 270 -18.84 -19.32 -35.37
CA ILE A 270 -19.58 -20.55 -35.13
C ILE A 270 -19.47 -21.36 -36.42
N HIS A 271 -18.76 -22.49 -36.39
CA HIS A 271 -19.14 -23.77 -37.00
C HIS A 271 -17.97 -24.76 -36.97
N GLN A 272 -18.22 -25.85 -36.23
CA GLN A 272 -17.77 -27.24 -36.39
C GLN A 272 -17.11 -27.84 -35.15
N ILE A 273 -17.86 -28.78 -34.59
CA ILE A 273 -17.51 -29.73 -33.54
C ILE A 273 -16.81 -30.91 -34.23
N ASN A 274 -15.80 -31.50 -33.57
CA ASN A 274 -15.62 -32.94 -33.32
C ASN A 274 -14.18 -33.17 -32.80
N GLU A 275 -14.06 -33.62 -31.53
CA GLU A 275 -13.50 -34.93 -31.11
C GLU A 275 -12.02 -35.14 -31.55
N ILE A 276 -11.05 -35.38 -30.67
CA ILE A 276 -10.75 -36.68 -30.05
C ILE A 276 -9.62 -36.47 -28.99
N ASN A 277 -9.68 -37.24 -27.89
CA ASN A 277 -8.65 -37.39 -26.85
C ASN A 277 -7.39 -38.12 -27.37
N VAL A 278 -6.23 -37.97 -26.70
CA VAL A 278 -5.35 -39.05 -26.15
C VAL A 278 -3.92 -38.55 -25.88
N ASN A 279 -3.59 -38.64 -24.59
CA ASN A 279 -2.32 -38.83 -23.87
C ASN A 279 -0.98 -39.24 -24.55
N LEU A 280 0.12 -38.70 -23.96
CA LEU A 280 1.53 -39.16 -23.78
C LEU A 280 2.58 -39.01 -24.92
N PRO A 281 3.91 -39.01 -24.68
CA PRO A 281 4.75 -38.63 -23.51
C PRO A 281 6.01 -37.76 -23.84
N ILE A 282 6.81 -37.46 -22.81
CA ILE A 282 8.05 -36.66 -22.78
C ILE A 282 9.24 -37.41 -23.39
N SER A 283 9.98 -36.78 -24.33
CA SER A 283 11.44 -36.98 -24.45
C SER A 283 12.17 -35.84 -25.19
N LYS A 284 13.15 -35.25 -24.48
CA LYS A 284 14.41 -34.65 -24.97
C LYS A 284 14.38 -33.76 -26.22
N ILE A 285 14.35 -32.44 -26.00
CA ILE A 285 15.22 -31.50 -26.74
C ILE A 285 15.82 -30.54 -25.70
N ARG A 286 17.11 -30.73 -25.41
CA ARG A 286 17.98 -29.70 -24.81
C ARG A 286 18.33 -28.73 -25.93
N ASN A 287 18.20 -27.42 -25.69
CA ASN A 287 19.05 -26.40 -26.31
C ASN A 287 19.16 -25.22 -25.33
N ASP A 288 20.39 -24.98 -24.89
CA ASP A 288 20.81 -24.19 -23.73
C ASP A 288 20.87 -22.67 -23.99
N GLU A 289 19.88 -22.09 -24.67
CA GLU A 289 19.80 -20.63 -24.88
C GLU A 289 18.61 -19.94 -24.19
N GLU A 290 17.57 -20.68 -23.78
CA GLU A 290 16.41 -20.11 -23.07
C GLU A 290 16.67 -19.83 -21.57
N ASN A 291 17.77 -20.34 -21.00
CA ASN A 291 18.07 -20.16 -19.58
C ASN A 291 18.59 -18.76 -19.20
N LYS A 292 19.01 -17.93 -20.17
CA LYS A 292 19.35 -16.51 -19.91
C LYS A 292 18.10 -15.63 -19.78
N ASP A 293 17.04 -15.95 -20.51
CA ASP A 293 15.78 -15.20 -20.45
C ASP A 293 14.95 -15.56 -19.21
N ILE A 294 15.01 -16.82 -18.77
CA ILE A 294 14.36 -17.27 -17.52
C ILE A 294 15.06 -16.67 -16.28
N LEU A 295 16.37 -16.40 -16.33
CA LEU A 295 17.11 -15.79 -15.22
C LEU A 295 16.83 -14.28 -15.10
N ASN A 296 16.54 -13.60 -16.21
CA ASN A 296 16.13 -12.19 -16.21
C ASN A 296 14.66 -11.98 -15.81
N GLU A 297 13.76 -12.93 -16.08
CA GLU A 297 12.38 -12.87 -15.57
C GLU A 297 12.28 -13.10 -14.05
N LYS A 298 13.32 -13.71 -13.44
CA LYS A 298 13.45 -13.93 -11.99
C LYS A 298 14.05 -12.74 -11.22
N LYS A 299 14.34 -11.60 -11.86
CA LYS A 299 14.52 -10.32 -11.15
C LYS A 299 13.15 -9.83 -10.68
N LEU A 300 12.68 -10.46 -9.60
CA LEU A 300 11.55 -10.15 -8.73
C LEU A 300 10.66 -9.00 -9.25
N LYS A 301 9.54 -9.30 -9.92
CA LYS A 301 8.40 -8.37 -10.05
C LYS A 301 7.89 -8.05 -8.64
N LYS A 302 8.57 -7.18 -7.91
CA LYS A 302 8.04 -6.62 -6.66
C LYS A 302 6.73 -5.95 -7.03
N SER A 303 5.62 -6.48 -6.52
CA SER A 303 4.32 -5.82 -6.66
C SER A 303 4.46 -4.42 -6.08
N LEU A 304 3.96 -3.40 -6.79
CA LEU A 304 3.89 -2.02 -6.30
C LEU A 304 2.91 -2.01 -5.11
N LYS A 305 3.42 -2.30 -3.91
CA LYS A 305 2.70 -2.09 -2.65
C LYS A 305 3.02 -0.67 -2.23
N GLU A 306 2.07 0.22 -2.43
CA GLU A 306 2.20 1.65 -2.12
C GLU A 306 2.29 1.90 -0.62
N SER A 307 1.62 1.08 0.18
CA SER A 307 1.58 1.21 1.63
C SER A 307 2.36 0.08 2.29
N GLN A 308 3.11 0.44 3.31
CA GLN A 308 3.86 -0.51 4.11
C GLN A 308 3.04 -0.87 5.35
N GLN A 309 2.76 -2.16 5.55
CA GLN A 309 2.15 -2.61 6.79
C GLN A 309 3.17 -2.53 7.92
N ILE A 310 2.77 -1.89 9.02
CA ILE A 310 3.58 -1.75 10.22
C ILE A 310 2.79 -2.35 11.37
N THR A 311 3.39 -3.34 12.02
CA THR A 311 2.81 -3.90 13.24
C THR A 311 3.78 -3.66 14.39
N SER A 312 3.25 -3.27 15.55
CA SER A 312 4.02 -3.01 16.76
C SER A 312 3.28 -3.59 17.95
N VAL A 313 3.97 -4.41 18.74
CA VAL A 313 3.48 -4.98 19.99
C VAL A 313 4.11 -4.19 21.14
N TYR A 314 3.28 -3.56 21.96
CA TYR A 314 3.71 -2.79 23.13
C TYR A 314 3.72 -3.66 24.37
N PHE A 315 4.70 -3.39 25.22
CA PHE A 315 4.93 -4.12 26.44
C PHE A 315 4.56 -3.26 27.65
N ASP A 316 3.88 -3.86 28.60
CA ASP A 316 3.59 -3.27 29.90
C ASP A 316 3.45 -4.37 30.95
N ASN A 317 3.32 -4.01 32.22
CA ASN A 317 2.96 -4.94 33.28
C ASN A 317 1.44 -4.94 33.53
N LYS A 318 0.97 -5.86 34.39
CA LYS A 318 -0.44 -5.98 34.79
C LYS A 318 -1.03 -4.67 35.34
N ASP A 319 -0.20 -3.86 36.00
CA ASP A 319 -0.59 -2.58 36.58
C ASP A 319 -0.56 -1.41 35.57
N ALA A 320 -0.24 -1.66 34.30
CA ALA A 320 -0.13 -0.65 33.24
C ALA A 320 0.78 0.55 33.62
N THR A 321 1.92 0.26 34.26
CA THR A 321 2.84 1.29 34.77
C THR A 321 3.49 2.11 33.66
N CYS A 322 3.89 1.48 32.55
CA CYS A 322 4.49 2.21 31.42
C CYS A 322 3.44 3.13 30.79
N PHE A 323 2.23 2.64 30.57
CA PHE A 323 1.10 3.43 30.06
C PHE A 323 0.82 4.64 30.96
N SER A 324 0.67 4.43 32.26
CA SER A 324 0.33 5.48 33.22
C SER A 324 1.42 6.57 33.28
N LYS A 325 2.70 6.18 33.35
CA LYS A 325 3.82 7.14 33.32
C LYS A 325 3.89 7.91 31.99
N ARG A 326 3.57 7.24 30.87
CA ARG A 326 3.60 7.87 29.53
C ARG A 326 2.45 8.83 29.29
N ILE A 327 1.25 8.57 29.82
CA ILE A 327 0.10 9.47 29.67
C ILE A 327 0.24 10.71 30.56
N LEU A 328 0.76 10.53 31.78
CA LEU A 328 1.09 11.62 32.71
C LEU A 328 2.35 12.39 32.32
N ARG A 329 3.06 11.95 31.27
CA ARG A 329 4.27 12.58 30.74
C ARG A 329 5.37 12.78 31.78
N TYR A 330 5.55 11.81 32.68
CA TYR A 330 6.66 11.87 33.64
C TYR A 330 8.02 11.86 32.95
N GLU A 331 8.95 12.61 33.52
CA GLU A 331 10.36 12.57 33.17
C GLU A 331 10.89 11.13 33.18
N ASN A 332 11.72 10.79 32.19
CA ASN A 332 12.23 9.44 31.95
C ASN A 332 11.16 8.35 31.70
N ALA A 333 9.91 8.69 31.39
CA ALA A 333 8.88 7.68 31.11
C ALA A 333 9.22 6.86 29.85
N GLN A 334 9.48 5.57 30.07
CA GLN A 334 9.92 4.63 29.04
C GLN A 334 8.75 3.86 28.42
N LEU A 335 8.88 3.53 27.14
CA LEU A 335 7.94 2.71 26.39
C LEU A 335 8.72 1.73 25.50
N ILE A 336 8.46 0.43 25.66
CA ILE A 336 9.06 -0.62 24.84
C ILE A 336 8.03 -1.14 23.84
N ARG A 337 8.48 -1.37 22.61
CA ARG A 337 7.68 -2.07 21.60
C ARG A 337 8.53 -2.89 20.64
N PHE A 338 7.99 -4.02 20.23
CA PHE A 338 8.59 -4.87 19.20
C PHE A 338 7.86 -4.63 17.89
N ARG A 339 8.58 -4.20 16.86
CA ARG A 339 8.03 -3.74 15.59
C ARG A 339 8.57 -4.57 14.44
N TRP A 340 7.72 -4.89 13.48
CA TRP A 340 8.15 -5.43 12.19
C TRP A 340 7.40 -4.76 11.05
N TYR A 341 7.96 -4.89 9.86
CA TYR A 341 7.42 -4.35 8.62
C TYR A 341 6.92 -5.48 7.72
N ASN A 342 5.82 -5.24 7.02
CA ASN A 342 5.13 -6.20 6.15
C ASN A 342 4.62 -7.45 6.90
N ASP A 343 3.94 -8.34 6.19
CA ASP A 343 3.42 -9.59 6.76
C ASP A 343 4.52 -10.51 7.24
N ASN A 344 4.32 -11.08 8.44
CA ASN A 344 5.32 -11.90 9.10
C ASN A 344 5.46 -13.30 8.49
N GLU A 345 4.43 -13.82 7.81
CA GLU A 345 4.40 -15.16 7.14
C GLU A 345 5.06 -16.29 7.95
N TYR A 346 5.10 -16.16 9.28
CA TYR A 346 5.82 -17.07 10.19
C TYR A 346 7.31 -17.28 9.87
N ASP A 347 7.97 -16.33 9.20
CA ASP A 347 9.40 -16.42 8.88
C ASP A 347 10.26 -16.26 10.14
N HIS A 348 10.90 -17.37 10.55
CA HIS A 348 11.80 -17.41 11.71
C HIS A 348 13.01 -16.47 11.60
N ASN A 349 13.43 -16.12 10.39
CA ASN A 349 14.57 -15.23 10.14
C ASN A 349 14.14 -13.77 9.97
N LYS A 350 12.84 -13.46 10.09
CA LYS A 350 12.36 -12.10 9.96
C LYS A 350 12.98 -11.19 11.02
N ILE A 351 13.38 -10.00 10.58
CA ILE A 351 13.97 -8.99 11.45
C ILE A 351 12.85 -8.28 12.22
N ILE A 352 12.93 -8.36 13.54
CA ILE A 352 12.12 -7.62 14.49
C ILE A 352 12.96 -6.46 15.05
N PHE A 353 12.40 -5.26 15.02
CA PHE A 353 12.98 -4.05 15.60
C PHE A 353 12.48 -3.91 17.03
N ILE A 354 13.38 -4.09 17.98
CA ILE A 354 13.12 -3.84 19.40
C ILE A 354 13.40 -2.35 19.63
N GLU A 355 12.35 -1.59 19.93
CA GLU A 355 12.41 -0.13 20.07
C GLU A 355 12.10 0.29 21.51
N ARG A 356 12.87 1.26 22.02
CA ARG A 356 12.58 1.98 23.27
C ARG A 356 12.40 3.46 22.97
N LYS A 357 11.39 4.07 23.59
CA LYS A 357 11.21 5.53 23.62
C LYS A 357 11.32 6.01 25.05
N ILE A 358 12.06 7.10 25.26
CA ILE A 358 12.17 7.78 26.55
C ILE A 358 11.57 9.18 26.39
N HIS A 359 10.71 9.56 27.33
CA HIS A 359 10.24 10.94 27.42
C HIS A 359 11.21 11.77 28.24
N HIS A 360 11.53 12.95 27.74
CA HIS A 360 12.15 14.02 28.50
C HIS A 360 11.25 15.24 28.45
N GLU A 361 11.08 15.90 29.60
CA GLU A 361 10.33 17.14 29.78
C GLU A 361 11.14 18.34 29.31
N GLU A 362 10.44 19.40 28.90
CA GLU A 362 11.05 20.58 28.28
C GLU A 362 12.04 21.30 29.21
N TRP A 363 11.80 21.31 30.53
CA TRP A 363 12.68 21.95 31.51
C TRP A 363 14.03 21.27 31.67
N THR A 364 14.18 20.00 31.26
CA THR A 364 15.47 19.29 31.29
C THR A 364 16.41 19.78 30.19
N GLY A 365 15.88 20.42 29.13
CA GLY A 365 16.62 20.74 27.91
C GLY A 365 16.96 19.52 27.04
N GLU A 366 16.58 18.30 27.45
CA GLU A 366 16.81 17.08 26.68
C GLU A 366 15.66 16.76 25.72
N ASN A 367 15.99 16.31 24.51
CA ASN A 367 15.00 15.86 23.55
C ASN A 367 14.62 14.40 23.80
N SER A 368 13.31 14.10 23.79
CA SER A 368 12.80 12.72 23.90
C SER A 368 13.47 11.77 22.90
N THR A 369 14.11 10.71 23.40
CA THR A 369 14.94 9.81 22.59
C THR A 369 14.18 8.59 22.05
N LYS A 370 14.63 8.06 20.91
CA LYS A 370 14.12 6.82 20.30
C LYS A 370 15.28 5.93 19.86
N ASP A 371 15.48 4.84 20.59
CA ASP A 371 16.52 3.85 20.30
C ASP A 371 15.92 2.57 19.74
N ARG A 372 16.70 1.85 18.93
CA ARG A 372 16.29 0.53 18.44
C ARG A 372 17.47 -0.36 18.08
N PHE A 373 17.27 -1.67 18.18
CA PHE A 373 18.16 -2.67 17.61
C PHE A 373 17.35 -3.75 16.87
N GLU A 374 18.06 -4.52 16.04
CA GLU A 374 17.48 -5.59 15.21
C GLU A 374 17.76 -6.96 15.82
N LEU A 375 16.72 -7.77 15.95
CA LEU A 375 16.78 -9.15 16.41
C LEU A 375 16.00 -10.06 15.43
N GLU A 376 16.52 -11.25 15.12
CA GLU A 376 15.78 -12.23 14.32
C GLU A 376 14.67 -12.87 15.17
N GLN A 377 13.51 -13.12 14.58
CA GLN A 377 12.32 -13.60 15.27
C GLN A 377 12.56 -14.83 16.15
N LYS A 378 13.35 -15.81 15.69
CA LYS A 378 13.67 -17.01 16.46
C LYS A 378 14.37 -16.77 17.81
N TYR A 379 14.99 -15.60 17.99
CA TYR A 379 15.66 -15.24 19.25
C TYR A 379 14.81 -14.34 20.15
N VAL A 380 13.65 -13.87 19.70
CA VAL A 380 12.82 -12.90 20.44
C VAL A 380 12.33 -13.48 21.76
N LEU A 381 11.82 -14.71 21.76
CA LEU A 381 11.33 -15.35 22.99
C LEU A 381 12.47 -15.57 24.01
N LYS A 382 13.61 -16.10 23.56
CA LYS A 382 14.81 -16.28 24.39
C LYS A 382 15.31 -14.96 24.96
N TYR A 383 15.22 -13.88 24.19
CA TYR A 383 15.58 -12.55 24.64
C TYR A 383 14.64 -12.04 25.73
N MET A 384 13.32 -12.22 25.56
CA MET A 384 12.31 -11.83 26.56
C MET A 384 12.50 -12.57 27.88
N ASN A 385 12.81 -13.87 27.84
CA ASN A 385 13.01 -14.70 29.03
C ASN A 385 14.36 -14.48 29.74
N GLY A 386 15.28 -13.70 29.16
CA GLY A 386 16.63 -13.55 29.72
C GLY A 386 17.64 -14.64 29.31
N GLU A 387 17.21 -15.66 28.58
CA GLU A 387 18.05 -16.82 28.18
C GLU A 387 19.08 -16.50 27.09
N LEU A 388 18.84 -15.45 26.29
CA LEU A 388 19.74 -15.09 25.20
C LEU A 388 20.99 -14.37 25.71
N ASN A 389 22.17 -14.94 25.45
CA ASN A 389 23.43 -14.21 25.63
C ASN A 389 23.59 -13.12 24.55
N ILE A 390 23.19 -11.90 24.92
CA ILE A 390 23.16 -10.70 24.06
C ILE A 390 24.54 -10.41 23.45
N ARG A 391 25.59 -10.45 24.28
CA ARG A 391 26.96 -10.13 23.84
C ARG A 391 27.41 -11.10 22.75
N ASN A 392 27.21 -12.40 22.96
CA ASN A 392 27.57 -13.43 21.99
C ASN A 392 26.77 -13.29 20.69
N TYR A 393 25.47 -12.99 20.76
CA TYR A 393 24.64 -12.76 19.58
C TYR A 393 25.18 -11.61 18.71
N PHE A 394 25.42 -10.44 19.31
CA PHE A 394 25.89 -9.27 18.58
C PHE A 394 27.32 -9.42 18.06
N ILE A 395 28.21 -10.10 18.78
CA ILE A 395 29.56 -10.41 18.29
C ILE A 395 29.50 -11.36 17.09
N LYS A 396 28.67 -12.41 17.13
CA LYS A 396 28.44 -13.31 15.99
C LYS A 396 27.90 -12.54 14.78
N LYS A 397 26.91 -11.66 14.99
CA LYS A 397 26.33 -10.81 13.95
C LYS A 397 27.37 -9.84 13.36
N PHE A 398 28.23 -9.25 14.20
CA PHE A 398 29.34 -8.40 13.79
C PHE A 398 30.36 -9.16 12.93
N ASN A 399 30.82 -10.34 13.38
CA ASN A 399 31.77 -11.17 12.65
C ASN A 399 31.24 -11.61 11.28
N LYS A 400 29.94 -11.94 11.19
CA LYS A 400 29.29 -12.26 9.91
C LYS A 400 29.32 -11.07 8.94
N LYS A 401 28.90 -9.88 9.38
CA LYS A 401 28.94 -8.65 8.56
C LYS A 401 30.36 -8.26 8.18
N LYS A 402 31.33 -8.41 9.09
CA LYS A 402 32.74 -8.17 8.82
C LYS A 402 33.24 -9.08 7.69
N LYS A 403 32.94 -10.39 7.73
CA LYS A 403 33.27 -11.34 6.65
C LYS A 403 32.62 -10.97 5.31
N GLU A 404 31.35 -10.53 5.30
CA GLU A 404 30.66 -10.07 4.09
C GLU A 404 31.35 -8.84 3.47
N LEU A 405 31.77 -7.88 4.29
CA LEU A 405 32.51 -6.70 3.81
C LEU A 405 33.84 -7.06 3.16
N TYR A 406 34.61 -7.98 3.76
CA TYR A 406 35.84 -8.47 3.14
C TYR A 406 35.58 -9.18 1.80
N LYS A 407 34.52 -10.02 1.71
CA LYS A 407 34.14 -10.69 0.45
C LYS A 407 33.80 -9.70 -0.67
N ILE A 408 33.05 -8.64 -0.36
CA ILE A 408 32.69 -7.60 -1.33
C ILE A 408 33.93 -6.83 -1.82
N ALA A 409 34.87 -6.55 -0.90
CA ALA A 409 36.14 -5.92 -1.27
C ALA A 409 36.93 -6.81 -2.25
N HIS A 410 37.03 -8.12 -1.97
CA HIS A 410 37.69 -9.07 -2.88
C HIS A 410 37.00 -9.20 -4.25
N GLN A 411 35.66 -9.22 -4.31
CA GLN A 411 34.92 -9.28 -5.59
C GLN A 411 35.07 -8.03 -6.45
N LYS A 412 35.16 -6.85 -5.85
CA LYS A 412 35.41 -5.61 -6.61
C LYS A 412 36.80 -5.59 -7.24
N ASN A 413 37.81 -6.14 -6.56
CA ASN A 413 39.17 -6.21 -7.11
C ASN A 413 39.25 -7.03 -8.39
N SER A 414 38.50 -8.13 -8.48
CA SER A 414 38.46 -8.97 -9.70
C SER A 414 37.89 -8.24 -10.92
N ILE A 415 37.16 -7.14 -10.71
CA ILE A 415 36.47 -6.38 -11.76
C ILE A 415 37.20 -5.07 -12.09
N THR A 416 37.85 -4.42 -11.11
CA THR A 416 38.42 -3.07 -11.31
C THR A 416 39.93 -2.96 -11.16
N GLY A 417 40.66 -4.04 -10.81
CA GLY A 417 42.14 -4.04 -10.74
C GLY A 417 42.75 -3.06 -9.71
N GLN A 418 41.93 -2.44 -8.85
CA GLN A 418 42.39 -1.52 -7.80
C GLN A 418 42.72 -2.26 -6.51
N ALA A 419 43.75 -1.78 -5.80
CA ALA A 419 44.30 -2.40 -4.59
C ALA A 419 43.29 -2.53 -3.44
N ASN A 420 43.44 -3.60 -2.67
CA ASN A 420 42.72 -3.94 -1.43
C ASN A 420 42.68 -2.74 -0.44
N CYS A 421 41.66 -1.90 -0.51
CA CYS A 421 41.33 -0.98 0.58
C CYS A 421 40.00 -1.41 1.18
N VAL A 422 40.08 -2.25 2.22
CA VAL A 422 38.92 -2.48 3.09
C VAL A 422 38.68 -1.17 3.83
N ASP A 423 37.47 -0.62 3.73
CA ASP A 423 37.07 0.61 4.41
C ASP A 423 37.16 0.45 5.94
N GLU A 424 38.34 0.69 6.54
CA GLU A 424 38.56 0.59 7.99
C GLU A 424 37.59 1.49 8.78
N LYS A 425 37.22 2.64 8.20
CA LYS A 425 36.19 3.53 8.74
C LYS A 425 34.84 2.83 8.89
N LYS A 426 34.43 1.99 7.93
CA LYS A 426 33.15 1.22 8.01
C LYS A 426 33.21 0.18 9.12
N ILE A 427 34.35 -0.50 9.29
CA ILE A 427 34.52 -1.50 10.36
C ILE A 427 34.47 -0.83 11.73
N LYS A 428 35.19 0.28 11.93
CA LYS A 428 35.16 1.05 13.19
C LYS A 428 33.77 1.57 13.54
N ASN A 429 33.00 2.02 12.54
CA ASN A 429 31.60 2.44 12.73
C ASN A 429 30.69 1.25 13.11
N LEU A 430 30.89 0.08 12.50
CA LEU A 430 30.18 -1.14 12.86
C LEU A 430 30.48 -1.59 14.28
N GLU A 431 31.72 -1.49 14.74
CA GLU A 431 32.10 -1.80 16.13
C GLU A 431 31.40 -0.87 17.12
N LYS A 432 31.43 0.45 16.86
CA LYS A 432 30.71 1.44 17.68
C LYS A 432 29.22 1.14 17.75
N LYS A 433 28.59 0.85 16.61
CA LYS A 433 27.17 0.48 16.52
C LYS A 433 26.86 -0.81 17.29
N THR A 434 27.75 -1.81 17.21
CA THR A 434 27.60 -3.08 17.92
C THR A 434 27.67 -2.89 19.44
N LYS A 435 28.63 -2.09 19.94
CA LYS A 435 28.72 -1.74 21.37
C LYS A 435 27.47 -1.02 21.87
N LYS A 436 26.96 -0.04 21.11
CA LYS A 436 25.70 0.66 21.42
C LYS A 436 24.51 -0.31 21.47
N ASN A 437 24.39 -1.19 20.49
CA ASN A 437 23.30 -2.19 20.45
C ASN A 437 23.36 -3.17 21.63
N ILE A 438 24.55 -3.62 22.04
CA ILE A 438 24.71 -4.50 23.21
C ILE A 438 24.23 -3.78 24.48
N LYS A 439 24.66 -2.53 24.68
CA LYS A 439 24.24 -1.72 25.83
C LYS A 439 22.72 -1.56 25.88
N LEU A 440 22.12 -1.13 24.76
CA LEU A 440 20.68 -0.95 24.64
C LEU A 440 19.90 -2.25 24.86
N ALA A 441 20.36 -3.36 24.28
CA ALA A 441 19.70 -4.65 24.44
C ALA A 441 19.75 -5.15 25.89
N ASN A 442 20.85 -4.93 26.62
CA ASN A 442 20.94 -5.27 28.04
C ASN A 442 19.98 -4.40 28.88
N GLU A 443 19.90 -3.09 28.61
CA GLU A 443 19.00 -2.18 29.32
C GLU A 443 17.53 -2.56 29.12
N ILE A 444 17.12 -2.82 27.88
CA ILE A 444 15.74 -3.22 27.56
C ILE A 444 15.41 -4.58 28.19
N GLN A 445 16.32 -5.56 28.14
CA GLN A 445 16.08 -6.87 28.75
C GLN A 445 15.93 -6.77 30.27
N LYS A 446 16.80 -6.00 30.94
CA LYS A 446 16.67 -5.73 32.38
C LYS A 446 15.35 -5.05 32.71
N MET A 447 14.90 -4.08 31.91
CA MET A 447 13.62 -3.43 32.12
C MET A 447 12.44 -4.40 31.98
N ILE A 448 12.48 -5.30 30.98
CA ILE A 448 11.45 -6.33 30.78
C ILE A 448 11.37 -7.24 32.00
N LEU A 449 12.50 -7.75 32.47
CA LEU A 449 12.56 -8.68 33.60
C LEU A 449 12.23 -8.02 34.94
N ASN A 450 12.83 -6.86 35.24
CA ASN A 450 12.65 -6.21 36.54
C ASN A 450 11.22 -5.69 36.76
N ASN A 451 10.56 -5.24 35.70
CA ASN A 451 9.21 -4.69 35.77
C ASN A 451 8.13 -5.70 35.37
N ASN A 452 8.49 -6.97 35.14
CA ASN A 452 7.58 -8.03 34.66
C ASN A 452 6.73 -7.59 33.45
N LEU A 453 7.40 -7.05 32.43
CA LEU A 453 6.71 -6.56 31.23
C LEU A 453 6.35 -7.71 30.29
N GLU A 454 5.09 -7.74 29.87
CA GLU A 454 4.56 -8.71 28.92
C GLU A 454 3.93 -8.01 27.70
N PRO A 455 3.74 -8.70 26.56
CA PRO A 455 3.00 -8.16 25.43
C PRO A 455 1.54 -7.86 25.82
N ILE A 456 1.13 -6.58 25.77
CA ILE A 456 -0.23 -6.17 26.17
C ILE A 456 -1.08 -5.78 24.97
N ILE A 457 -0.55 -5.01 24.02
CA ILE A 457 -1.36 -4.49 22.92
C ILE A 457 -0.60 -4.50 21.60
N ARG A 458 -1.22 -5.07 20.58
CA ARG A 458 -0.73 -5.04 19.20
C ARG A 458 -1.44 -3.93 18.45
N THR A 459 -0.64 -3.05 17.86
CA THR A 459 -1.12 -2.05 16.90
C THR A 459 -0.72 -2.45 15.49
N SER A 460 -1.62 -2.34 14.54
CA SER A 460 -1.33 -2.55 13.12
C SER A 460 -1.96 -1.46 12.27
N TYR A 461 -1.21 -0.98 11.28
CA TYR A 461 -1.65 0.07 10.36
C TYR A 461 -0.87 0.00 9.05
N LEU A 462 -1.41 0.61 8.00
CA LEU A 462 -0.76 0.78 6.70
C LEU A 462 -0.18 2.19 6.63
N ARG A 463 1.08 2.33 6.23
CA ARG A 463 1.77 3.62 6.12
C ARG A 463 2.09 3.96 4.68
N SER A 464 1.61 5.12 4.23
CA SER A 464 2.11 5.83 3.06
C SER A 464 3.15 6.86 3.51
N ALA A 465 4.30 6.95 2.85
CA ALA A 465 5.36 7.92 3.16
C ALA A 465 5.61 8.84 1.97
N PHE A 466 5.85 10.12 2.25
CA PHE A 466 6.14 11.16 1.26
C PHE A 466 7.39 11.92 1.72
N GLN A 467 8.44 11.83 0.92
CA GLN A 467 9.74 12.40 1.25
C GLN A 467 10.61 12.47 0.02
N GLN A 468 11.35 13.57 -0.15
CA GLN A 468 12.42 13.64 -1.14
C GLN A 468 13.58 12.71 -0.74
N SER A 469 14.28 12.14 -1.73
CA SER A 469 15.44 11.27 -1.47
C SER A 469 16.66 12.06 -1.00
N THR A 470 16.80 13.29 -1.52
CA THR A 470 17.93 14.19 -1.27
C THR A 470 17.76 15.08 -0.05
N ASP A 471 16.50 15.37 0.32
CA ASP A 471 16.17 16.32 1.38
C ASP A 471 15.37 15.65 2.52
N ASN A 472 15.79 15.94 3.75
CA ASN A 472 15.16 15.47 4.99
C ASN A 472 14.40 16.59 5.73
N THR A 473 14.31 17.81 5.18
CA THR A 473 13.62 18.96 5.82
C THR A 473 12.16 18.68 6.14
N LEU A 474 11.42 18.08 5.20
CA LEU A 474 10.01 17.78 5.36
C LEU A 474 9.72 16.32 5.00
N ARG A 475 9.09 15.64 5.95
CA ARG A 475 8.59 14.27 5.77
C ARG A 475 7.16 14.17 6.23
N ILE A 476 6.29 13.69 5.34
CA ILE A 476 4.90 13.42 5.67
C ILE A 476 4.66 11.91 5.62
N SER A 477 3.86 11.41 6.56
CA SER A 477 3.37 10.04 6.53
C SER A 477 1.90 10.00 6.88
N ILE A 478 1.12 9.20 6.14
CA ILE A 478 -0.30 8.95 6.42
C ILE A 478 -0.44 7.51 6.86
N ASP A 479 -1.01 7.30 8.04
CA ASP A 479 -1.31 5.99 8.59
C ASP A 479 -2.82 5.72 8.40
N THR A 480 -3.16 4.63 7.70
CA THR A 480 -4.54 4.18 7.44
C THR A 480 -4.78 2.79 8.03
N ASN A 481 -6.05 2.37 8.11
CA ASN A 481 -6.46 1.07 8.67
C ASN A 481 -5.85 0.79 10.06
N ILE A 482 -5.84 1.82 10.90
CA ILE A 482 -5.30 1.73 12.26
C ILE A 482 -6.18 0.78 13.06
N SER A 483 -5.57 -0.26 13.61
CA SER A 483 -6.20 -1.28 14.43
C SER A 483 -5.40 -1.49 15.72
N MET A 484 -6.12 -1.72 16.80
CA MET A 484 -5.57 -2.13 18.09
C MET A 484 -6.19 -3.49 18.43
N LEU A 485 -5.34 -4.45 18.78
CA LEU A 485 -5.69 -5.82 19.09
C LEU A 485 -5.10 -6.10 20.48
N ASN A 486 -5.95 -6.52 21.42
CA ASN A 486 -5.54 -7.05 22.72
C ASN A 486 -5.53 -8.57 22.61
#